data_AF-A0A3R7YAR0-F1
#
_entry.id   AF-A0A3R7YAR0-F1
#
_cell.length_a   1.000
_cell.length_b   1.000
_cell.length_c   1.000
_cell.angle_alpha   90.00
_cell.angle_beta   90.00
_cell.angle_gamma   90.00
#
_symmetry.space_group_name_H-M   'P 1'
#
loop_
_entity.id
_entity.type
_entity.pdbx_description
1 polymer ?
#
loop_
_entity_poly.entity_id
_entity_poly.type
_entity_poly.pdbx_seq_one_letter_code
_entity_poly.pdbx_strand_id
1 'polypeptide(L)'
;MHTTSRPHVHLPGVWDPKITTFPGLYVVGTGFGSAVHHALSTFQVNVVAPSLCSLNVLRSINVLFNIGSLFLIVKLRCMKYAPDAITTGAVHGIVIALFPVHYFFSFLYYTDAGAVFFVLAMYFFAQRGRADRLRHGAMTMSHLVSAAV
;
A
#
# COMPACT_ATOMS: atom_id res chain seq x y z
N MET A 1 -34.80 -17.22 29.42
CA MET A 1 -33.47 -17.81 29.72
C MET A 1 -32.41 -16.77 29.38
N HIS A 2 -31.91 -16.07 30.40
CA HIS A 2 -30.85 -15.08 30.27
C HIS A 2 -29.54 -15.77 29.94
N THR A 3 -28.96 -15.50 28.77
CA THR A 3 -27.56 -15.81 28.48
C THR A 3 -26.69 -14.79 29.22
N THR A 4 -26.19 -15.18 30.39
CA THR A 4 -25.17 -14.44 31.12
C THR A 4 -23.84 -14.51 30.36
N SER A 5 -23.42 -13.39 29.79
CA SER A 5 -22.06 -13.17 29.33
C SER A 5 -21.11 -13.32 30.52
N ARG A 6 -20.18 -14.28 30.45
CA ARG A 6 -19.17 -14.45 31.50
C ARG A 6 -18.27 -13.21 31.55
N PRO A 7 -17.90 -12.71 32.74
CA PRO A 7 -16.88 -11.68 32.87
C PRO A 7 -15.53 -12.26 32.43
N HIS A 8 -14.89 -11.65 31.42
CA HIS A 8 -13.52 -11.97 31.05
C HIS A 8 -12.57 -11.48 32.15
N VAL A 9 -12.31 -12.34 33.13
CA VAL A 9 -11.26 -12.14 34.13
C VAL A 9 -9.91 -12.37 33.42
N HIS A 10 -9.13 -11.31 33.24
CA HIS A 10 -7.75 -11.41 32.78
C HIS A 10 -6.89 -11.99 33.92
N LEU A 11 -6.73 -13.31 33.94
CA LEU A 11 -5.79 -13.99 34.83
C LEU A 11 -4.35 -13.77 34.32
N PRO A 12 -3.38 -13.38 35.17
CA PRO A 12 -1.99 -13.28 34.78
C PRO A 12 -1.45 -14.70 34.50
N GLY A 13 -1.32 -15.06 33.22
CA GLY A 13 -0.86 -16.38 32.79
C GLY A 13 -1.71 -17.03 31.69
N VAL A 14 -2.88 -16.47 31.37
CA VAL A 14 -3.62 -16.89 30.17
C VAL A 14 -3.00 -16.18 28.97
N TRP A 15 -2.24 -16.94 28.16
CA TRP A 15 -1.80 -16.49 26.85
C TRP A 15 -3.03 -16.08 26.03
N ASP A 16 -3.10 -14.82 25.61
CA ASP A 16 -4.10 -14.39 24.63
C ASP A 16 -3.64 -14.89 23.25
N PRO A 17 -4.32 -15.91 22.67
CA PRO A 17 -3.88 -16.53 21.43
C PRO A 17 -3.92 -15.57 20.22
N LYS A 18 -4.40 -14.32 20.37
CA LYS A 18 -4.43 -13.30 19.32
C LYS A 18 -3.21 -12.36 19.29
N ILE A 19 -2.24 -12.48 20.19
CA ILE A 19 -1.02 -11.63 20.20
C ILE A 19 -0.02 -11.96 19.05
N THR A 20 -0.35 -12.85 18.11
CA THR A 20 0.54 -13.19 16.99
C THR A 20 0.65 -12.12 15.90
N THR A 21 -0.09 -11.01 16.00
CA THR A 21 0.09 -9.86 15.09
C THR A 21 1.06 -8.88 15.74
N PHE A 22 2.22 -8.61 15.12
CA PHE A 22 3.14 -7.58 15.60
C PHE A 22 2.38 -6.28 15.88
N PRO A 23 2.67 -5.56 16.99
CA PRO A 23 1.88 -4.42 17.44
C PRO A 23 1.82 -3.28 16.40
N GLY A 24 2.73 -3.29 15.42
CA GLY A 24 2.82 -2.29 14.36
C GLY A 24 1.52 -2.08 13.59
N LEU A 25 0.74 -3.13 13.28
CA LEU A 25 -0.54 -2.94 12.58
C LEU A 25 -1.51 -2.08 13.39
N TYR A 26 -1.58 -2.32 14.70
CA TYR A 26 -2.44 -1.55 15.61
C TYR A 26 -1.94 -0.14 15.83
N VAL A 27 -0.62 0.07 15.97
CA VAL A 27 -0.02 1.41 16.11
C VAL A 27 -0.27 2.26 14.86
N VAL A 28 -0.09 1.69 13.67
CA VAL A 28 -0.39 2.37 12.41
C VAL A 28 -1.89 2.63 12.28
N GLY A 29 -2.71 1.65 12.67
CA GLY A 29 -4.16 1.76 12.66
C GLY A 29 -4.69 2.88 13.57
N THR A 30 -4.22 2.96 14.82
CA THR A 30 -4.62 4.02 15.76
C THR A 30 -4.14 5.38 15.27
N GLY A 31 -2.89 5.49 14.80
CA GLY A 31 -2.35 6.72 14.22
C GLY A 31 -3.18 7.20 13.02
N PHE A 32 -3.56 6.29 12.12
CA PHE A 32 -4.42 6.60 10.98
C PHE A 32 -5.81 7.05 11.43
N GLY A 33 -6.45 6.34 12.36
CA GLY A 33 -7.74 6.73 12.93
C GLY A 33 -7.72 8.12 13.56
N SER A 34 -6.67 8.44 14.33
CA SER A 34 -6.46 9.77 14.90
C SER A 34 -6.25 10.85 13.83
N ALA A 35 -5.52 10.56 12.76
CA ALA A 35 -5.33 11.48 11.65
C ALA A 35 -6.65 11.77 10.91
N VAL A 36 -7.46 10.73 10.65
CA VAL A 36 -8.79 10.88 10.04
C VAL A 36 -9.69 11.72 10.92
N HIS A 37 -9.70 11.48 12.24
CA HIS A 37 -10.47 12.30 13.18
C HIS A 37 -10.07 13.77 13.13
N HIS A 38 -8.77 14.04 13.19
CA HIS A 38 -8.26 15.40 13.13
C HIS A 38 -8.68 16.07 11.82
N ALA A 39 -8.49 15.41 10.67
CA ALA A 39 -8.91 15.92 9.38
C ALA A 39 -10.42 16.24 9.33
N LEU A 40 -11.28 15.33 9.77
CA LEU A 40 -12.73 15.52 9.77
C LEU A 40 -13.17 16.64 10.73
N SER A 41 -12.50 16.78 11.88
CA SER A 41 -12.75 17.87 12.83
C SER A 41 -12.41 19.24 12.25
N THR A 42 -11.36 19.35 11.44
CA THR A 42 -11.01 20.57 10.68
C THR A 42 -12.12 20.97 9.71
N PHE A 43 -12.84 20.00 9.13
CA PHE A 43 -13.98 20.25 8.23
C PHE A 43 -15.33 20.37 8.96
N GLN A 44 -15.33 20.53 10.29
CA GLN A 44 -16.54 20.63 11.12
C GLN A 44 -17.50 19.44 10.98
N VAL A 45 -16.97 18.26 10.61
CA VAL A 45 -17.76 17.03 10.55
C VAL A 45 -17.74 16.38 11.93
N ASN A 46 -18.88 16.39 12.62
CA ASN A 46 -19.01 15.74 13.93
C ASN A 46 -18.99 14.22 13.78
N VAL A 47 -17.86 13.61 14.15
CA VAL A 47 -17.68 12.15 14.18
C VAL A 47 -17.40 11.70 15.61
N VAL A 48 -18.17 10.72 16.09
CA VAL A 48 -18.04 10.18 17.45
C VAL A 48 -16.79 9.31 17.54
N ALA A 49 -15.92 9.53 18.53
CA ALA A 49 -14.63 8.81 18.67
C ALA A 49 -14.68 7.26 18.55
N PRO A 50 -15.70 6.53 19.04
CA PRO A 50 -15.81 5.08 18.87
C PRO A 50 -15.95 4.63 17.41
N SER A 51 -16.39 5.51 16.50
CA SER A 51 -16.52 5.16 15.08
C SER A 51 -15.17 5.14 14.36
N LEU A 52 -14.11 5.71 14.94
CA LEU A 52 -12.76 5.72 14.37
C LEU A 52 -12.05 4.37 14.52
N CYS A 53 -12.37 3.63 15.58
CA CYS A 53 -11.94 2.25 15.78
C CYS A 53 -12.82 1.23 15.03
N SER A 54 -13.73 1.71 14.17
CA SER A 54 -14.51 0.83 13.30
C SER A 54 -13.61 0.18 12.26
N LEU A 55 -13.86 -1.10 11.97
CA LEU A 55 -13.17 -1.82 10.91
C LEU A 55 -13.31 -1.14 9.55
N ASN A 56 -14.37 -0.36 9.31
CA ASN A 56 -14.55 0.35 8.05
C ASN A 56 -13.52 1.48 7.87
N VAL A 57 -13.29 2.27 8.92
CA VAL A 57 -12.26 3.31 8.92
C VAL A 57 -10.89 2.66 8.77
N LEU A 58 -10.64 1.60 9.53
CA LEU A 58 -9.35 0.93 9.53
C LEU A 58 -9.02 0.25 8.19
N ARG A 59 -10.01 -0.32 7.51
CA ARG A 59 -9.87 -0.88 6.15
C ARG A 59 -9.76 0.18 5.06
N SER A 60 -10.23 1.41 5.30
CA SER A 60 -10.14 2.48 4.29
C SER A 60 -8.70 2.81 3.89
N ILE A 61 -7.72 2.55 4.76
CA ILE A 61 -6.29 2.69 4.43
C ILE A 61 -5.89 1.79 3.24
N ASN A 62 -6.53 0.64 3.06
CA ASN A 62 -6.28 -0.23 1.91
C ASN A 62 -6.68 0.45 0.60
N VAL A 63 -7.68 1.33 0.59
CA VAL A 63 -8.06 2.09 -0.61
C VAL A 63 -6.88 2.93 -1.08
N LEU A 64 -6.19 3.60 -0.16
CA LEU A 64 -5.01 4.40 -0.46
C LEU A 64 -3.88 3.52 -1.05
N PHE A 65 -3.57 2.39 -0.40
CA PHE A 65 -2.54 1.48 -0.89
C PHE A 65 -2.88 0.83 -2.23
N ASN A 66 -4.14 0.51 -2.48
CA ASN A 66 -4.58 -0.08 -3.74
C ASN A 66 -4.55 0.93 -4.90
N ILE A 67 -4.94 2.19 -4.67
CA ILE A 67 -4.79 3.26 -5.67
C ILE A 67 -3.31 3.45 -6.02
N GLY A 68 -2.45 3.50 -5.00
CA GLY A 68 -1.01 3.57 -5.20
C GLY A 68 -0.45 2.37 -5.96
N SER A 69 -0.89 1.16 -5.61
CA SER A 69 -0.46 -0.09 -6.26
C SER A 69 -0.91 -0.13 -7.72
N LEU A 70 -2.16 0.23 -8.03
CA LEU A 70 -2.66 0.35 -9.40
C LEU A 70 -1.79 1.31 -10.22
N PHE A 71 -1.53 2.50 -9.69
CA PHE A 71 -0.68 3.50 -10.35
C PHE A 71 0.72 2.95 -10.63
N LEU A 72 1.36 2.33 -9.62
CA LEU A 72 2.71 1.78 -9.76
C LEU A 72 2.75 0.62 -10.74
N ILE A 73 1.80 -0.33 -10.68
CA ILE A 73 1.70 -1.46 -11.61
C ILE A 73 1.57 -0.97 -13.04
N VAL A 74 0.61 -0.07 -13.32
CA VAL A 74 0.41 0.49 -14.66
C VAL A 74 1.68 1.18 -15.14
N LYS A 75 2.29 2.03 -14.31
CA LYS A 75 3.52 2.75 -14.67
C LYS A 75 4.69 1.82 -14.96
N LEU A 76 4.91 0.81 -14.11
CA LEU A 76 5.94 -0.21 -14.28
C LEU A 76 5.71 -1.05 -15.54
N ARG A 77 4.45 -1.37 -15.85
CA ARG A 77 4.10 -2.06 -17.09
C ARG A 77 4.41 -1.18 -18.29
N CYS A 78 3.94 0.06 -18.33
CA CYS A 78 4.21 1.00 -19.43
C CYS A 78 5.70 1.23 -19.67
N MET A 79 6.54 1.23 -18.62
CA MET A 79 8.00 1.33 -18.76
C MET A 79 8.66 0.20 -19.58
N LYS A 80 8.00 -0.95 -19.72
CA LYS A 80 8.51 -2.11 -20.48
C LYS A 80 8.09 -2.09 -21.94
N TYR A 81 7.01 -1.38 -22.29
CA TYR A 81 6.51 -1.32 -23.65
C TYR A 81 7.16 -0.16 -24.40
N ALA A 82 7.26 -0.31 -25.72
CA ALA A 82 7.61 0.80 -26.60
C ALA A 82 6.49 1.86 -26.61
N PRO A 83 6.78 3.13 -26.95
CA PRO A 83 5.82 4.24 -26.86
C PRO A 83 4.52 4.01 -27.65
N ASP A 84 4.61 3.30 -28.77
CA ASP A 84 3.50 2.90 -29.64
C ASP A 84 2.57 1.85 -29.02
N ALA A 85 3.08 1.04 -28.07
CA ALA A 85 2.33 -0.03 -27.40
C ALA A 85 1.93 0.32 -25.95
N ILE A 86 1.94 1.60 -25.58
CA ILE A 86 1.70 2.04 -24.20
C ILE A 86 0.28 1.71 -23.71
N THR A 87 -0.72 1.77 -24.59
CA THR A 87 -2.11 1.42 -24.27
C THR A 87 -2.23 -0.06 -23.88
N THR A 88 -1.57 -0.95 -24.62
CA THR A 88 -1.50 -2.38 -24.28
C THR A 88 -0.82 -2.59 -22.92
N GLY A 89 0.26 -1.83 -22.65
CA GLY A 89 0.93 -1.83 -21.36
C GLY A 89 0.01 -1.40 -20.21
N ALA A 90 -0.79 -0.34 -20.42
CA ALA A 90 -1.74 0.16 -19.43
C ALA A 90 -2.87 -0.85 -19.17
N VAL A 91 -3.47 -1.41 -20.21
CA VAL A 91 -4.53 -2.43 -20.09
C VAL A 91 -4.02 -3.66 -19.34
N HIS A 92 -2.83 -4.17 -19.70
CA HIS A 92 -2.22 -5.28 -18.96
C HIS A 92 -1.95 -4.92 -17.50
N GLY A 93 -1.51 -3.68 -17.21
CA GLY A 93 -1.33 -3.20 -15.84
C GLY A 93 -2.63 -3.19 -15.04
N ILE A 94 -3.72 -2.72 -15.64
CA ILE A 94 -5.04 -2.72 -15.01
C ILE A 94 -5.51 -4.14 -14.74
N VAL A 95 -5.37 -5.06 -15.70
CA VAL A 95 -5.75 -6.47 -15.51
C VAL A 95 -4.97 -7.11 -14.35
N ILE A 96 -3.67 -6.82 -14.23
CA ILE A 96 -2.85 -7.30 -13.11
C ILE A 96 -3.32 -6.69 -11.78
N ALA A 97 -3.62 -5.39 -11.76
CA ALA A 97 -4.11 -4.73 -10.55
C ALA A 97 -5.50 -5.23 -10.13
N LEU A 98 -6.35 -5.63 -11.08
CA LEU A 98 -7.66 -6.23 -10.82
C LEU A 98 -7.59 -7.75 -10.54
N PHE A 99 -6.39 -8.32 -10.42
CA PHE A 99 -6.24 -9.74 -10.17
C PHE A 99 -6.99 -10.14 -8.88
N PRO A 100 -7.80 -11.22 -8.90
CA PRO A 100 -8.75 -11.51 -7.81
C PRO A 100 -8.14 -11.57 -6.42
N VAL A 101 -6.89 -12.06 -6.32
CA VAL A 101 -6.17 -12.12 -5.05
C VAL A 101 -5.86 -10.72 -4.50
N HIS A 102 -5.42 -9.78 -5.34
CA HIS A 102 -5.16 -8.40 -4.90
C HIS A 102 -6.44 -7.69 -4.46
N TYR A 103 -7.53 -7.90 -5.20
CA TYR A 103 -8.85 -7.39 -4.83
C TYR A 103 -9.35 -7.98 -3.50
N PHE A 104 -9.21 -9.29 -3.28
CA PHE A 104 -9.64 -9.95 -2.05
C PHE A 104 -8.95 -9.36 -0.80
N PHE A 105 -7.63 -9.18 -0.84
CA PHE A 105 -6.87 -8.61 0.28
C PHE A 105 -7.21 -7.14 0.57
N SER A 106 -7.89 -6.45 -0.35
CA SER A 106 -8.36 -5.07 -0.12
C SER A 106 -9.42 -4.97 0.98
N PHE A 107 -10.18 -6.03 1.22
CA PHE A 107 -11.26 -6.06 2.23
C PHE A 107 -10.77 -6.54 3.61
N LEU A 108 -9.56 -7.07 3.69
CA LEU A 108 -8.97 -7.56 4.94
C LEU A 108 -8.20 -6.45 5.63
N TYR A 109 -8.42 -6.29 6.94
CA TYR A 109 -7.55 -5.43 7.73
C TYR A 109 -6.28 -6.21 8.09
N TYR A 110 -5.34 -6.22 7.17
CA TYR A 110 -4.07 -6.93 7.28
C TYR A 110 -2.96 -6.15 6.53
N THR A 111 -1.72 -6.64 6.59
CA THR A 111 -0.55 -5.92 6.06
C THR A 111 -0.31 -6.11 4.55
N ASP A 112 -1.05 -6.98 3.87
CA ASP A 112 -0.79 -7.34 2.45
C ASP A 112 -0.88 -6.16 1.50
N ALA A 113 -1.95 -5.35 1.58
CA ALA A 113 -2.15 -4.21 0.68
C ALA A 113 -1.00 -3.19 0.79
N GLY A 114 -0.58 -2.88 2.03
CA GLY A 114 0.57 -2.04 2.29
C GLY A 114 1.89 -2.65 1.81
N ALA A 115 2.12 -3.94 2.07
CA ALA A 115 3.33 -4.63 1.64
C ALA A 115 3.49 -4.63 0.12
N VAL A 116 2.42 -4.93 -0.63
CA VAL A 116 2.43 -4.87 -2.10
C VAL A 116 2.76 -3.46 -2.58
N PHE A 117 2.13 -2.43 -2.02
CA PHE A 117 2.42 -1.05 -2.36
C PHE A 117 3.89 -0.69 -2.15
N PHE A 118 4.45 -0.97 -0.96
CA PHE A 118 5.84 -0.61 -0.66
C PHE A 118 6.85 -1.39 -1.50
N VAL A 119 6.61 -2.68 -1.76
CA VAL A 119 7.45 -3.49 -2.65
C VAL A 119 7.43 -2.92 -4.08
N LEU A 120 6.24 -2.57 -4.60
CA LEU A 120 6.11 -1.94 -5.91
C LEU A 120 6.82 -0.58 -5.96
N ALA A 121 6.72 0.23 -4.90
CA ALA A 121 7.39 1.51 -4.81
C ALA A 121 8.91 1.35 -4.82
N MET A 122 9.44 0.43 -4.00
CA MET A 122 10.85 0.07 -3.99
C MET A 122 11.33 -0.37 -5.37
N TYR A 123 10.59 -1.28 -6.01
CA TYR A 123 10.92 -1.78 -7.33
C TYR A 123 10.89 -0.67 -8.40
N PHE A 124 9.91 0.22 -8.33
CA PHE A 124 9.81 1.40 -9.20
C PHE A 124 11.03 2.31 -9.07
N PHE A 125 11.44 2.65 -7.85
CA PHE A 125 12.62 3.49 -7.63
C PHE A 125 13.91 2.81 -8.07
N ALA A 126 14.04 1.49 -7.83
CA ALA A 126 15.18 0.70 -8.30
C ALA A 126 15.26 0.70 -9.84
N GLN A 127 14.12 0.53 -10.53
CA GLN A 127 14.07 0.56 -12.00
C GLN A 127 14.45 1.94 -12.55
N ARG A 128 13.97 3.01 -11.93
CA ARG A 128 14.30 4.38 -12.34
C ARG A 128 15.79 4.67 -12.16
N GLY A 129 16.34 4.33 -11.00
CA GLY A 129 17.77 4.49 -10.72
C GLY A 129 18.66 3.70 -11.69
N ARG A 130 18.23 2.48 -12.09
CA ARG A 130 18.92 1.71 -13.13
C ARG A 130 18.88 2.40 -14.49
N ALA A 131 17.73 2.91 -14.92
CA ALA A 131 17.60 3.61 -16.20
C ALA A 131 18.46 4.88 -16.23
N ASP A 132 18.50 5.64 -15.15
CA ASP A 132 19.31 6.86 -15.04
C ASP A 132 20.81 6.54 -15.12
N ARG A 133 21.28 5.48 -14.44
CA ARG A 133 22.67 5.02 -14.53
C ARG A 133 23.06 4.59 -15.95
N LEU A 134 22.18 3.86 -16.65
CA LEU A 134 22.43 3.45 -18.03
C LEU A 134 22.51 4.65 -18.98
N ARG A 135 21.65 5.67 -18.79
CA ARG A 135 21.69 6.91 -19.57
C ARG A 135 22.98 7.68 -19.34
N HIS A 136 23.42 7.82 -18.08
CA HIS A 136 24.68 8.48 -17.77
C HIS A 136 25.89 7.72 -18.34
N GLY A 137 25.94 6.39 -18.18
CA GLY A 137 26.99 5.57 -18.76
C GLY A 137 27.05 5.67 -20.29
N ALA A 138 25.89 5.65 -20.96
CA ALA A 138 25.81 5.81 -22.41
C ALA A 138 26.32 7.20 -22.88
N MET A 139 25.94 8.29 -22.18
CA MET A 139 26.44 9.63 -22.50
C MET A 139 27.95 9.75 -22.31
N THR A 140 28.50 9.21 -21.22
CA THR A 140 29.96 9.21 -20.99
C THR A 140 30.69 8.43 -22.09
N MET A 141 30.18 7.27 -22.51
CA MET A 141 30.77 6.51 -23.62
C MET A 141 30.69 7.25 -24.96
N SER A 142 29.57 7.91 -25.27
CA SER A 142 29.45 8.68 -26.52
C SER A 142 30.42 9.87 -26.57
N HIS A 143 30.65 10.54 -25.43
CA HIS A 143 31.64 11.62 -25.34
C HIS A 143 33.07 11.11 -25.51
N LEU A 144 33.42 9.96 -24.93
CA LEU A 144 34.75 9.36 -25.12
C LEU A 144 35.00 8.95 -26.57
N VAL A 145 34.01 8.35 -27.23
CA VAL A 145 34.11 7.99 -28.66
C VAL A 145 34.27 9.24 -29.53
N SER A 146 33.49 10.30 -29.27
CA SER A 146 33.59 11.55 -30.04
C SER A 146 34.89 12.32 -29.81
N ALA A 147 35.58 12.12 -28.68
CA ALA A 147 36.88 12.75 -28.39
C ALA A 147 38.07 11.94 -28.92
N ALA A 148 37.85 10.67 -29.30
CA ALA A 148 38.89 9.77 -29.83
C ALA A 148 38.96 9.72 -31.37
N VAL A 149 38.08 10.45 -32.06
CA VAL A 149 38.03 10.63 -33.52
C VAL A 149 38.46 12.05 -33.86
#